data_AF-A0A293LL20-F1
#
_entry.id   AF-A0A293LL20-F1
#
_cell.length_a   1.000
_cell.length_b   1.000
_cell.length_c   1.000
_cell.angle_alpha   90.00
_cell.angle_beta   90.00
_cell.angle_gamma   90.00
#
_symmetry.space_group_name_H-M   'P 1'
#
loop_
_entity.id
_entity.type
_entity.pdbx_description
1 polymer ?
#
loop_
_entity_poly.entity_id
_entity_poly.type
_entity_poly.pdbx_seq_one_letter_code
_entity_poly.pdbx_strand_id
1 'polypeptide(L)'
;MEAVLFCHQSCRTSCRKGRPDAKKTASYESQVQQLQVLDTFSRKGGENVAMGACHGQGGNQVFAYTKRQQIMSDDNCLDAASPRGPVKLIRCHGMGGNQLWIYDKEEQTFKHVNTARCLDKPEPQDMTLPVLRVCDGRSSQRWVMQGKFKWQAT
;
A
#
# COMPACT_ATOMS: atom_id res chain seq x y z
N MET A 1 -12.02 2.11 -15.30
CA MET A 1 -11.55 2.75 -14.06
C MET A 1 -10.03 2.72 -14.09
N GLU A 2 -9.35 3.86 -14.02
CA GLU A 2 -7.89 3.86 -13.92
C GLU A 2 -7.54 3.79 -12.44
N ALA A 3 -6.85 2.72 -12.06
CA ALA A 3 -6.31 2.55 -10.73
C ALA A 3 -4.81 2.29 -10.82
N VAL A 4 -4.03 2.96 -9.99
CA VAL A 4 -2.58 2.77 -9.93
C VAL A 4 -2.27 1.86 -8.75
N LEU A 5 -1.54 0.78 -8.96
CA LEU A 5 -1.21 -0.11 -7.86
C LEU A 5 -0.12 0.46 -6.97
N PHE A 6 -0.20 0.23 -5.67
CA PHE A 6 0.88 0.54 -4.73
C PHE A 6 1.73 -0.69 -4.49
N CYS A 7 3.03 -0.54 -4.75
CA CYS A 7 4.00 -1.58 -4.46
C CYS A 7 5.40 -0.95 -4.42
N HIS A 8 6.20 -1.25 -3.41
CA HIS A 8 7.59 -0.78 -3.38
C HIS A 8 8.31 -1.25 -4.66
N GLN A 9 9.12 -0.37 -5.28
CA GLN A 9 9.72 -0.49 -6.63
C GLN A 9 10.49 -1.81 -6.89
N SER A 10 10.82 -2.53 -5.82
CA SER A 10 11.65 -3.72 -5.81
C SER A 10 10.88 -5.02 -5.49
N CYS A 11 9.57 -4.97 -5.24
CA CYS A 11 8.72 -6.15 -5.09
C CYS A 11 8.40 -6.73 -6.48
N ARG A 12 9.41 -7.31 -7.13
CA ARG A 12 9.33 -7.90 -8.46
C ARG A 12 9.42 -9.41 -8.37
N THR A 13 8.28 -10.06 -8.56
CA THR A 13 8.21 -11.36 -9.23
C THR A 13 7.15 -11.29 -10.33
N SER A 14 7.47 -10.52 -11.37
CA SER A 14 6.86 -10.58 -12.71
C SER A 14 5.34 -10.35 -12.89
N CYS A 15 5.00 -9.27 -13.59
CA CYS A 15 3.90 -9.26 -14.58
C CYS A 15 4.46 -9.09 -16.01
N ARG A 16 5.50 -9.84 -16.37
CA ARG A 16 5.98 -9.96 -17.76
C ARG A 16 6.25 -11.41 -18.15
N LYS A 17 5.75 -11.82 -19.33
CA LYS A 17 6.12 -13.09 -19.96
C LYS A 17 7.62 -13.09 -20.27
N GLY A 18 8.37 -14.00 -19.66
CA GLY A 18 9.78 -14.27 -19.95
C GLY A 18 10.49 -15.01 -18.82
N ARG A 19 11.09 -16.16 -19.12
CA ARG A 19 11.91 -16.97 -18.19
C ARG A 19 13.19 -16.20 -17.82
N PRO A 20 13.47 -15.91 -16.54
CA PRO A 20 14.76 -15.39 -16.13
C PRO A 20 15.76 -16.53 -15.81
N ASP A 21 17.05 -16.23 -15.94
CA ASP A 21 18.18 -17.07 -15.51
C ASP A 21 18.12 -17.43 -14.02
N ALA A 22 18.18 -18.74 -13.71
CA ALA A 22 17.99 -19.31 -12.37
C ALA A 22 19.02 -18.89 -11.31
N LYS A 23 20.18 -18.35 -11.70
CA LYS A 23 21.20 -17.83 -10.76
C LYS A 23 20.96 -16.36 -10.37
N LYS A 24 20.18 -15.62 -11.17
CA LYS A 24 19.86 -14.20 -10.94
C LYS A 24 18.56 -14.02 -10.16
N THR A 25 17.73 -15.06 -10.06
CA THR A 25 16.48 -15.09 -9.30
C THR A 25 16.72 -15.18 -7.80
N ALA A 26 17.66 -16.02 -7.32
CA ALA A 26 17.86 -16.25 -5.88
C ALA A 26 18.40 -15.02 -5.09
N SER A 27 19.30 -14.23 -5.68
CA SER A 27 19.79 -12.99 -5.05
C SER A 27 18.77 -11.84 -5.13
N TYR A 28 17.82 -11.93 -6.07
CA TYR A 28 16.77 -10.94 -6.26
C TYR A 28 15.55 -11.25 -5.37
N GLU A 29 15.19 -12.53 -5.21
CA GLU A 29 14.16 -13.01 -4.29
C GLU A 29 14.48 -12.69 -2.82
N SER A 30 15.74 -12.83 -2.40
CA SER A 30 16.16 -12.45 -1.04
C SER A 30 16.10 -10.93 -0.78
N GLN A 31 16.27 -10.09 -1.80
CA GLN A 31 16.09 -8.64 -1.72
C GLN A 31 14.62 -8.20 -1.76
N VAL A 32 13.76 -8.94 -2.46
CA VAL A 32 12.30 -8.74 -2.52
C VAL A 32 11.67 -8.99 -1.15
N GLN A 33 12.13 -10.04 -0.45
CA GLN A 33 11.54 -10.51 0.81
C GLN A 33 11.89 -9.64 2.03
N GLN A 34 12.86 -8.72 1.90
CA GLN A 34 13.20 -7.72 2.93
C GLN A 34 12.34 -6.43 2.83
N LEU A 35 11.52 -6.29 1.78
CA LEU A 35 10.70 -5.10 1.57
C LEU A 35 9.40 -5.20 2.36
N GLN A 36 9.09 -4.15 3.11
CA GLN A 36 7.80 -4.02 3.79
C GLN A 36 6.79 -3.31 2.88
N VAL A 37 5.63 -3.92 2.67
CA VAL A 37 4.51 -3.39 1.87
C VAL A 37 3.23 -3.39 2.71
N LEU A 38 2.22 -2.63 2.27
CA LEU A 38 0.88 -2.78 2.83
C LEU A 38 0.33 -4.16 2.50
N ASP A 39 -0.32 -4.76 3.48
CA ASP A 39 -0.85 -6.11 3.40
C ASP A 39 -2.15 -6.17 4.22
N THR A 40 -3.22 -6.68 3.62
CA THR A 40 -4.49 -6.87 4.35
C THR A 40 -4.41 -8.05 5.32
N PHE A 41 -3.43 -8.95 5.18
CA PHE A 41 -3.34 -10.25 5.86
C PHE A 41 -4.64 -11.04 5.80
N SER A 42 -5.41 -10.87 4.71
CA SER A 42 -6.75 -11.43 4.54
C SER A 42 -7.74 -11.06 5.66
N ARG A 43 -7.49 -9.96 6.36
CA ARG A 43 -8.38 -9.39 7.37
C ARG A 43 -9.65 -8.85 6.71
N LYS A 44 -10.76 -8.92 7.44
CA LYS A 44 -12.09 -8.48 7.01
C LYS A 44 -12.28 -6.99 7.23
N GLY A 45 -13.38 -6.47 6.68
CA GLY A 45 -13.81 -5.10 6.93
C GLY A 45 -13.98 -4.83 8.43
N GLY A 46 -13.48 -3.69 8.90
CA GLY A 46 -13.46 -3.29 10.31
C GLY A 46 -12.11 -3.49 11.00
N GLU A 47 -11.23 -4.33 10.44
CA GLU A 47 -9.92 -4.64 11.00
C GLU A 47 -8.83 -3.66 10.50
N ASN A 48 -7.71 -3.63 11.22
CA ASN A 48 -6.57 -2.79 10.84
C ASN A 48 -5.88 -3.35 9.60
N VAL A 49 -5.46 -2.48 8.68
CA VAL A 49 -4.43 -2.89 7.69
C VAL A 49 -3.11 -3.09 8.44
N ALA A 50 -2.20 -3.88 7.87
CA ALA A 50 -0.85 -4.02 8.41
C ALA A 50 0.20 -3.93 7.31
N MET A 51 1.46 -3.97 7.72
CA MET A 51 2.61 -4.13 6.84
C MET A 51 3.20 -5.52 6.99
N GLY A 52 3.60 -6.08 5.86
CA GLY A 52 4.19 -7.40 5.77
C GLY A 52 5.35 -7.44 4.78
N ALA A 53 6.13 -8.51 4.84
CA ALA A 53 7.14 -8.79 3.85
C ALA A 53 6.49 -8.98 2.48
N CYS A 54 7.00 -8.31 1.44
CA CYS A 54 6.55 -8.55 0.09
C CYS A 54 6.81 -10.02 -0.28
N HIS A 55 5.76 -10.70 -0.75
CA HIS A 55 5.84 -12.07 -1.28
C HIS A 55 5.58 -12.14 -2.79
N GLY A 56 5.19 -11.03 -3.43
CA GLY A 56 5.08 -10.93 -4.89
C GLY A 56 4.01 -11.81 -5.54
N GLN A 57 3.07 -12.33 -4.74
CA GLN A 57 1.96 -13.17 -5.22
C GLN A 57 0.71 -12.35 -5.60
N GLY A 58 0.73 -11.04 -5.37
CA GLY A 58 -0.44 -10.17 -5.51
C GLY A 58 -1.41 -10.33 -4.34
N GLY A 59 -2.70 -10.45 -4.63
CA GLY A 59 -3.75 -10.71 -3.63
C GLY A 59 -3.86 -9.62 -2.56
N ASN A 60 -3.70 -10.02 -1.30
CA ASN A 60 -3.72 -9.17 -0.10
C ASN A 60 -2.68 -8.04 -0.09
N GLN A 61 -1.65 -8.09 -0.95
CA GLN A 61 -0.64 -7.03 -1.10
C GLN A 61 -0.92 -6.08 -2.29
N VAL A 62 -2.09 -6.20 -2.92
CA VAL A 62 -2.50 -5.34 -4.03
C VAL A 62 -3.49 -4.29 -3.55
N PHE A 63 -3.07 -3.03 -3.70
CA PHE A 63 -3.89 -1.86 -3.43
C PHE A 63 -3.96 -0.98 -4.67
N ALA A 64 -5.10 -0.33 -4.89
CA ALA A 64 -5.41 0.53 -6.00
C ALA A 64 -5.64 1.98 -5.53
N TYR A 65 -4.97 2.95 -6.16
CA TYR A 65 -5.33 4.36 -6.04
C TYR A 65 -6.42 4.70 -7.03
N THR A 66 -7.57 5.15 -6.57
CA THR A 66 -8.70 5.46 -7.46
C THR A 66 -8.73 6.94 -7.86
N LYS A 67 -9.45 7.29 -8.93
CA LYS A 67 -9.73 8.69 -9.31
C LYS A 67 -10.47 9.48 -8.21
N ARG A 68 -11.13 8.77 -7.28
CA ARG A 68 -11.79 9.35 -6.11
C ARG A 68 -10.83 9.56 -4.94
N GLN A 69 -9.52 9.41 -5.17
CA GLN A 69 -8.48 9.61 -4.16
C GLN A 69 -8.64 8.64 -2.96
N GLN A 70 -9.02 7.40 -3.25
CA GLN A 70 -9.14 6.33 -2.26
C GLN A 70 -8.03 5.28 -2.49
N ILE A 71 -7.54 4.69 -1.41
CA ILE A 71 -6.60 3.55 -1.45
C ILE A 71 -7.41 2.29 -1.17
N MET A 72 -7.62 1.47 -2.19
CA MET A 72 -8.61 0.38 -2.22
C MET A 72 -7.95 -0.98 -2.31
N SER A 73 -8.47 -1.99 -1.62
CA SER A 73 -8.18 -3.41 -1.80
C SER A 73 -9.51 -4.16 -1.77
N ASP A 74 -9.83 -4.88 -2.85
CA ASP A 74 -11.17 -5.40 -3.12
C ASP A 74 -12.26 -4.32 -2.94
N ASP A 75 -13.26 -4.58 -2.10
CA ASP A 75 -14.35 -3.67 -1.75
C ASP A 75 -14.01 -2.72 -0.59
N ASN A 76 -12.81 -2.83 0.00
CA ASN A 76 -12.40 -2.06 1.17
C ASN A 76 -11.43 -0.93 0.80
N CYS A 77 -11.51 0.15 1.57
CA CYS A 77 -10.70 1.34 1.47
C CYS A 77 -9.94 1.54 2.77
N LEU A 78 -8.74 2.11 2.69
CA LEU A 78 -8.05 2.61 3.87
C LEU A 78 -8.84 3.76 4.49
N ASP A 79 -9.21 3.59 5.75
CA ASP A 79 -10.00 4.52 6.55
C ASP A 79 -9.22 4.93 7.79
N ALA A 80 -9.08 6.25 8.01
CA ALA A 80 -8.44 6.80 9.19
C ALA A 80 -9.40 7.72 9.96
N ALA A 81 -10.04 7.18 10.99
CA ALA A 81 -10.99 7.91 11.82
C ALA A 81 -10.35 8.81 12.89
N SER A 82 -9.05 8.65 13.16
CA SER A 82 -8.33 9.43 14.19
C SER A 82 -7.01 9.99 13.67
N PRO A 83 -6.57 11.17 14.11
CA PRO A 83 -5.30 11.77 13.72
C PRO A 83 -4.06 10.92 14.04
N ARG A 84 -4.13 9.92 14.92
CA ARG A 84 -2.94 9.16 15.36
C ARG A 84 -2.94 7.67 15.05
N GLY A 85 -4.00 7.14 14.45
CA GLY A 85 -4.06 5.74 14.01
C GLY A 85 -5.40 5.10 14.27
N PRO A 86 -5.42 3.76 14.32
CA PRO A 86 -4.83 2.93 13.26
C PRO A 86 -5.56 3.15 11.94
N VAL A 87 -4.96 2.75 10.83
CA VAL A 87 -5.65 2.72 9.54
C VAL A 87 -6.41 1.39 9.40
N LYS A 88 -7.69 1.45 9.05
CA LYS A 88 -8.57 0.29 8.95
C LYS A 88 -8.97 -0.01 7.50
N LEU A 89 -9.34 -1.26 7.25
CA LEU A 89 -10.00 -1.69 6.03
C LEU A 89 -11.51 -1.51 6.22
N ILE A 90 -12.12 -0.51 5.59
CA ILE A 90 -13.57 -0.26 5.70
C ILE A 90 -14.17 -0.28 4.31
N ARG A 91 -15.38 -0.83 4.14
CA ARG A 91 -16.06 -0.86 2.84
C ARG A 91 -16.04 0.54 2.21
N CYS A 92 -15.61 0.62 0.96
CA CYS A 92 -15.53 1.87 0.25
C CYS A 92 -16.94 2.47 0.10
N HIS A 93 -17.18 3.65 0.68
CA HIS A 93 -18.48 4.33 0.60
C HIS A 93 -18.45 5.56 -0.33
N GLY A 94 -17.26 6.05 -0.69
CA GLY A 94 -17.10 7.09 -1.71
C GLY A 94 -17.60 8.49 -1.32
N MET A 95 -17.85 8.72 -0.03
CA MET A 95 -18.30 10.03 0.51
C MET A 95 -17.12 10.94 0.89
N GLY A 96 -15.87 10.50 0.67
CA GLY A 96 -14.67 11.22 1.10
C GLY A 96 -14.46 11.10 2.62
N GLY A 97 -14.03 12.18 3.27
CA GLY A 97 -13.79 12.22 4.71
C GLY A 97 -12.62 11.31 5.12
N ASN A 98 -12.92 10.29 5.93
CA ASN A 98 -11.92 9.38 6.50
C ASN A 98 -11.31 8.40 5.48
N GLN A 99 -11.88 8.31 4.28
CA GLN A 99 -11.37 7.47 3.18
C GLN A 99 -10.67 8.28 2.07
N LEU A 100 -10.42 9.57 2.31
CA LEU A 100 -9.87 10.48 1.30
C LEU A 100 -8.37 10.74 1.52
N TRP A 101 -7.58 10.40 0.50
CA TRP A 101 -6.12 10.42 0.53
C TRP A 101 -5.56 11.15 -0.69
N ILE A 102 -4.79 12.21 -0.48
CA ILE A 102 -4.05 12.87 -1.55
C ILE A 102 -2.68 12.21 -1.66
N TYR A 103 -2.35 11.72 -2.85
CA TYR A 103 -1.00 11.27 -3.16
C TYR A 103 -0.18 12.40 -3.78
N ASP A 104 0.91 12.79 -3.12
CA ASP A 104 1.91 13.69 -3.68
C ASP A 104 2.95 12.86 -4.44
N LYS A 105 3.11 13.13 -5.74
CA LYS A 105 4.03 12.38 -6.60
C LYS A 105 5.50 12.76 -6.39
N GLU A 106 5.77 14.00 -6.00
CA GLU A 106 7.13 14.51 -5.82
C GLU A 106 7.68 14.02 -4.48
N GLU A 107 6.89 14.17 -3.42
CA GLU A 107 7.23 13.70 -2.07
C GLU A 107 7.01 12.19 -1.90
N GLN A 108 6.26 11.57 -2.82
CA GLN A 108 5.82 10.18 -2.75
C GLN A 108 5.03 9.89 -1.46
N THR A 109 4.25 10.84 -0.97
CA THR A 109 3.54 10.71 0.31
C THR A 109 2.04 10.55 0.11
N PHE A 110 1.40 9.86 1.04
CA PHE A 110 -0.06 9.87 1.16
C PHE A 110 -0.48 10.73 2.32
N LYS A 111 -1.14 11.84 2.02
CA LYS A 111 -1.73 12.72 3.01
C LYS A 111 -3.21 12.41 3.17
N HIS A 112 -3.60 12.02 4.38
CA HIS A 112 -4.99 11.91 4.76
C HIS A 112 -5.61 13.31 4.84
N VAL A 113 -6.67 13.55 4.07
CA VAL A 113 -7.21 14.91 3.89
C VAL A 113 -7.77 15.47 5.19
N ASN A 114 -8.59 14.69 5.91
CA ASN A 114 -9.31 15.17 7.08
C ASN A 114 -8.38 15.54 8.26
N THR A 115 -7.26 14.82 8.40
CA THR A 115 -6.33 15.02 9.53
C THR A 115 -5.07 15.80 9.13
N ALA A 116 -4.88 16.08 7.84
CA ALA A 116 -3.68 16.66 7.24
C ALA A 116 -2.38 15.92 7.60
N ARG A 117 -2.47 14.61 7.88
CA ARG A 117 -1.35 13.76 8.33
C ARG A 117 -0.99 12.73 7.29
N CYS A 118 0.26 12.28 7.34
CA CYS A 118 0.80 11.34 6.38
C CYS A 118 0.66 9.90 6.87
N LEU A 119 0.38 8.98 5.94
CA LEU A 119 0.49 7.55 6.18
C LEU A 119 1.95 7.20 6.45
N ASP A 120 2.20 6.50 7.54
CA ASP A 120 3.53 6.19 8.02
C ASP A 120 3.70 4.69 8.27
N LYS A 121 4.94 4.23 8.10
CA LYS A 121 5.31 2.86 8.44
C LYS A 121 5.17 2.64 9.96
N PRO A 122 5.14 1.37 10.40
CA PRO A 122 4.94 1.03 11.78
C PRO A 122 6.07 1.54 12.67
N GLU A 123 5.73 1.85 13.91
CA GLU A 123 6.69 2.24 14.94
C GLU A 123 7.32 0.99 15.59
N PRO A 124 8.49 1.10 16.23
CA PRO A 124 9.17 -0.07 16.83
C PRO A 124 8.31 -0.85 17.85
N GLN A 125 7.33 -0.20 18.47
CA GLN A 125 6.43 -0.80 19.46
C GLN A 125 5.38 -1.72 18.83
N ASP A 126 4.97 -1.46 17.59
CA ASP A 126 4.07 -2.32 16.81
C ASP A 126 4.60 -2.37 15.40
N MET A 127 5.45 -3.36 15.11
CA MET A 127 6.22 -3.47 13.87
C MET A 127 5.35 -3.71 12.62
N THR A 128 4.03 -3.89 12.77
CA THR A 128 3.14 -4.22 11.66
C THR A 128 2.08 -3.16 11.40
N LEU A 129 1.79 -2.28 12.36
CA LEU A 129 0.67 -1.35 12.27
C LEU A 129 1.06 0.00 11.64
N PRO A 130 0.67 0.30 10.39
CA PRO A 130 0.85 1.64 9.84
C PRO A 130 -0.08 2.64 10.54
N VAL A 131 0.43 3.86 10.71
CA VAL A 131 -0.23 4.91 11.52
C VAL A 131 -0.22 6.25 10.78
N LEU A 132 -0.98 7.21 11.31
CA LEU A 132 -0.91 8.59 10.85
C LEU A 132 0.06 9.41 11.70
N ARG A 133 0.94 10.16 11.03
CA ARG A 133 1.92 11.05 11.67
C ARG A 133 1.97 12.41 10.98
N VAL A 134 2.57 13.38 11.65
CA VAL A 134 2.80 14.70 11.04
C VAL A 134 3.68 14.48 9.81
N CYS A 135 3.29 15.07 8.69
CA CYS A 135 4.07 14.98 7.47
C CYS A 135 5.42 15.68 7.67
N ASP A 136 6.52 14.96 7.49
CA ASP A 136 7.88 15.45 7.73
C ASP A 136 8.89 15.01 6.64
N GLY A 137 8.40 14.36 5.57
CA GLY A 137 9.21 13.98 4.41
C GLY A 137 10.15 12.80 4.65
N ARG A 138 10.08 12.16 5.83
CA ARG A 138 10.94 11.02 6.18
C ARG A 138 10.64 9.81 5.30
N SER A 139 11.64 8.94 5.15
CA SER A 139 11.54 7.74 4.30
C SER A 139 10.46 6.74 4.74
N SER A 140 9.98 6.83 5.98
CA SER A 140 8.86 6.02 6.48
C SER A 140 7.49 6.52 6.00
N GLN A 141 7.40 7.74 5.47
CA GLN A 141 6.18 8.30 4.88
C GLN A 141 6.16 8.22 3.35
N ARG A 142 7.18 7.62 2.74
CA ARG A 142 7.30 7.50 1.29
C ARG A 142 6.74 6.17 0.79
N TRP A 143 5.82 6.26 -0.17
CA TRP A 143 5.04 5.18 -0.75
C TRP A 143 5.14 5.26 -2.27
N VAL A 144 5.54 4.17 -2.91
CA VAL A 144 5.74 4.14 -4.37
C VAL A 144 4.54 3.51 -5.07
N MET A 145 4.04 4.20 -6.09
CA MET A 145 3.05 3.70 -7.04
C MET A 145 3.71 2.99 -8.23
N GLN A 146 3.26 1.78 -8.54
CA GLN A 146 3.61 1.07 -9.78
C GLN A 146 2.45 1.09 -10.77
N GLY A 147 2.61 1.88 -11.85
CA GLY A 147 1.58 2.09 -12.87
C GLY A 147 1.50 1.05 -13.99
N LYS A 148 2.04 -0.16 -13.85
CA LYS A 148 2.07 -1.17 -14.94
C LYS A 148 1.57 -2.56 -14.55
N PHE A 149 0.56 -2.63 -13.69
CA PHE A 149 -0.14 -3.89 -13.48
C PHE A 149 -1.08 -4.14 -14.66
N LYS A 150 -0.82 -5.20 -15.43
CA LYS A 150 -1.76 -5.71 -16.42
C LYS A 150 -2.54 -6.83 -15.76
N TRP A 151 -3.84 -6.63 -15.53
CA TRP A 151 -4.75 -7.70 -15.18
C TRP A 151 -4.64 -8.80 -16.26
N GLN A 152 -4.22 -10.00 -15.88
CA GLN A 152 -4.48 -11.18 -16.70
C GLN A 152 -5.87 -11.65 -16.30
N ALA A 153 -6.88 -11.21 -17.05
CA ALA A 153 -8.11 -11.97 -17.12
C ALA A 153 -7.78 -13.23 -17.95
N THR A 154 -7.79 -14.39 -17.30
CA THR A 154 -7.95 -15.68 -17.99
C THR A 154 -9.34 -15.79 -18.56
#